data_AF-W1VLA7-F1
#
_entry.id   AF-W1VLA7-F1
#
_cell.length_a   1.000
_cell.length_b   1.000
_cell.length_c   1.000
_cell.angle_alpha   90.00
_cell.angle_beta   90.00
_cell.angle_gamma   90.00
#
_symmetry.space_group_name_H-M   'P 1'
#
loop_
_entity.id
_entity.type
_entity.pdbx_description
1 polymer ?
#
loop_
_entity_poly.entity_id
_entity_poly.type
_entity_poly.pdbx_seq_one_letter_code
_entity_poly.pdbx_strand_id
1 'polypeptide(L)'
;MSTPPPSAAAPARPLQPVQPPRPPKPRVPGPGRTVSLIVLGLALLALAASVLGVSTGTLGVLGAGLVAAGAVVGLLGLGVTISALRGRRGGWMTGFGWLAAFAAVPVLALGTAFPSGSVSGAVELRPVVVTVTDRMLQDAAQSRDKVLDLGSYGAADVTVDLTKLGDGPYPVKNVTIEVGSGAIRLLTKQTQSMEAITAVNLGTLHGDVHGRWTADGAQTDLTSTTWPERFTFSGERLLSTVIYENDGLSTHATLRSENAAAEEPALSIKAVLGMGEIAVSERAAGSPFWAGYKMGDYWIVDSWTDVKGKTHSDSDLPIPDMTHPVVSAGQANQCLTQAKALSAKQYASQDEEDLNSYENSDEWVTLDNLSSLTPTAKAAMASCLDQVIATGSVPKEGTTTATDPSATPSPSAEAEPTATQSAQPAA
;
A
#
# COMPACT_ATOMS: atom_id res chain seq x y z
N MET A 1 89.19 -76.93 45.06
CA MET A 1 87.99 -77.51 45.71
C MET A 1 86.78 -76.78 45.16
N SER A 2 85.81 -77.57 44.68
CA SER A 2 84.39 -77.32 44.46
C SER A 2 83.90 -76.01 43.81
N THR A 3 83.15 -76.23 42.73
CA THR A 3 82.20 -75.35 42.02
C THR A 3 81.19 -74.65 42.93
N PRO A 4 80.61 -73.54 42.43
CA PRO A 4 79.16 -73.35 42.51
C PRO A 4 78.52 -72.96 41.15
N PRO A 5 77.18 -73.01 41.04
CA PRO A 5 76.45 -73.52 39.87
C PRO A 5 76.01 -72.44 38.88
N PRO A 6 75.62 -72.79 37.64
CA PRO A 6 74.95 -71.85 36.76
C PRO A 6 73.52 -71.63 37.25
N SER A 7 73.28 -70.44 37.81
CA SER A 7 71.95 -69.99 38.23
C SER A 7 71.13 -69.49 37.02
N ALA A 8 69.83 -69.65 37.14
CA ALA A 8 68.83 -69.68 36.09
C ALA A 8 68.77 -68.44 35.18
N ALA A 9 68.41 -68.70 33.91
CA ALA A 9 68.08 -67.68 32.93
C ALA A 9 66.93 -66.79 33.41
N ALA A 10 67.19 -65.48 33.51
CA ALA A 10 66.14 -64.49 33.70
C ALA A 10 65.30 -64.36 32.42
N PRO A 11 63.96 -64.22 32.51
CA PRO A 11 63.12 -64.08 31.34
C PRO A 11 63.46 -62.78 30.58
N ALA A 12 63.65 -62.91 29.28
CA ALA A 12 63.91 -61.77 28.40
C ALA A 12 62.77 -60.75 28.52
N ARG A 13 63.10 -59.50 28.89
CA ARG A 13 62.15 -58.39 28.80
C ARG A 13 61.67 -58.27 27.35
N PRO A 14 60.37 -58.17 27.07
CA PRO A 14 59.91 -57.88 25.73
C PRO A 14 60.47 -56.53 25.29
N LEU A 15 61.20 -56.53 24.17
CA LEU A 15 61.66 -55.33 23.50
C LEU A 15 60.45 -54.45 23.20
N GLN A 16 60.41 -53.24 23.74
CA GLN A 16 59.38 -52.28 23.37
C GLN A 16 59.52 -51.98 21.87
N PRO A 17 58.42 -52.01 21.08
CA PRO A 17 58.48 -51.63 19.69
C PRO A 17 58.94 -50.19 19.57
N VAL A 18 60.00 -49.95 18.79
CA VAL A 18 60.42 -48.60 18.41
C VAL A 18 59.27 -47.97 17.63
N GLN A 19 58.64 -46.92 18.18
CA GLN A 19 57.61 -46.19 17.46
C GLN A 19 58.23 -45.53 16.22
N PRO A 20 57.66 -45.71 15.02
CA PRO A 20 58.17 -45.08 13.82
C PRO A 20 58.11 -43.55 13.98
N PRO A 21 59.08 -42.80 13.41
CA PRO A 21 59.08 -41.34 13.48
C PRO A 21 57.78 -40.81 12.88
N ARG A 22 57.04 -40.02 13.67
CA ARG A 22 55.80 -39.39 13.18
C ARG A 22 56.14 -38.52 11.96
N PRO A 23 55.47 -38.68 10.81
CA PRO A 23 55.74 -37.85 9.65
C PRO A 23 55.49 -36.37 10.00
N PRO A 24 56.33 -35.44 9.52
CA PRO A 24 56.15 -34.01 9.80
C PRO A 24 54.77 -33.58 9.30
N LYS A 25 53.97 -32.97 10.18
CA LYS A 25 52.65 -32.44 9.81
C LYS A 25 52.81 -31.52 8.59
N PRO A 26 52.08 -31.75 7.48
CA PRO A 26 52.10 -30.86 6.34
C PRO A 26 51.73 -29.46 6.81
N ARG A 27 52.62 -28.48 6.60
CA ARG A 27 52.30 -27.08 6.81
C ARG A 27 51.25 -26.71 5.77
N VAL A 28 49.98 -26.73 6.15
CA VAL A 28 48.90 -26.22 5.32
C VAL A 28 49.17 -24.72 5.20
N PRO A 29 49.45 -24.19 3.99
CA PRO A 29 49.64 -22.75 3.86
C PRO A 29 48.33 -22.09 4.32
N GLY A 30 48.40 -21.05 5.15
CA GLY A 30 47.28 -20.16 5.50
C GLY A 30 47.20 -18.96 4.54
N PRO A 31 46.02 -18.38 4.26
CA PRO A 31 45.83 -17.40 3.18
C PRO A 31 46.86 -16.27 3.28
N GLY A 32 47.47 -15.87 2.16
CA GLY A 32 48.59 -14.94 2.17
C GLY A 32 48.16 -13.59 2.73
N ARG A 33 48.78 -13.14 3.82
CA ARG A 33 48.54 -11.84 4.48
C ARG A 33 48.47 -10.68 3.48
N THR A 34 49.28 -10.72 2.43
CA THR A 34 49.36 -9.71 1.38
C THR A 34 48.08 -9.60 0.56
N VAL A 35 47.46 -10.71 0.17
CA VAL A 35 46.21 -10.70 -0.60
C VAL A 35 45.06 -10.17 0.25
N SER A 36 45.00 -10.56 1.52
CA SER A 36 43.98 -10.06 2.45
C SER A 36 44.11 -8.55 2.68
N LEU A 37 45.34 -8.02 2.76
CA LEU A 37 45.57 -6.58 2.91
C LEU A 37 45.26 -5.79 1.65
N ILE A 38 45.53 -6.33 0.46
CA ILE A 38 45.18 -5.70 -0.81
C ILE A 38 43.66 -5.61 -0.96
N VAL A 39 42.93 -6.68 -0.65
CA VAL A 39 41.46 -6.68 -0.72
C VAL A 39 40.88 -5.69 0.29
N LEU A 40 41.39 -5.67 1.52
CA LEU A 40 40.97 -4.71 2.55
C LEU A 40 41.27 -3.25 2.13
N GLY A 41 42.45 -3.01 1.56
CA GLY A 41 42.85 -1.69 1.06
C GLY A 41 41.99 -1.21 -0.10
N LEU A 42 41.66 -2.10 -1.05
CA LEU A 42 40.76 -1.77 -2.16
C LEU A 42 39.32 -1.52 -1.67
N ALA A 43 38.86 -2.28 -0.67
CA ALA A 43 37.52 -2.08 -0.10
C ALA A 43 37.42 -0.72 0.59
N LEU A 44 38.45 -0.32 1.34
CA LEU A 44 38.53 1.00 1.95
C LEU A 44 38.63 2.13 0.91
N LEU A 45 39.37 1.91 -0.19
CA LEU A 45 39.44 2.88 -1.30
C LEU A 45 38.10 3.04 -2.03
N ALA A 46 37.37 1.95 -2.26
CA ALA A 46 36.04 2.02 -2.85
C ALA A 46 35.03 2.73 -1.95
N LEU A 47 35.12 2.50 -0.63
CA LEU A 47 34.29 3.18 0.36
C LEU A 47 34.63 4.68 0.43
N ALA A 48 35.91 5.04 0.38
CA ALA A 48 36.36 6.43 0.30
C ALA A 48 35.88 7.11 -0.99
N ALA A 49 35.95 6.44 -2.14
CA ALA A 49 35.45 6.95 -3.42
C ALA A 49 33.92 7.14 -3.42
N SER A 50 33.18 6.25 -2.77
CA SER A 50 31.72 6.34 -2.63
C SER A 50 31.32 7.53 -1.76
N VAL A 51 32.00 7.73 -0.62
CA VAL A 51 31.83 8.91 0.23
C VAL A 51 32.15 10.20 -0.53
N LEU A 52 33.21 10.17 -1.35
CA LEU A 52 33.57 11.31 -2.18
C LEU A 52 32.47 11.64 -3.19
N GLY A 53 31.92 10.64 -3.87
CA GLY A 53 30.85 10.82 -4.85
C GLY A 53 29.55 11.37 -4.27
N VAL A 54 29.23 11.05 -3.01
CA VAL A 54 28.13 11.69 -2.25
C VAL A 54 28.49 13.15 -1.95
N SER A 55 29.71 13.39 -1.48
CA SER A 55 30.14 14.75 -1.09
C SER A 55 30.23 15.72 -2.27
N THR A 56 30.50 15.23 -3.49
CA THR A 56 30.54 16.03 -4.71
C THR A 56 29.18 16.20 -5.39
N GLY A 57 28.11 15.64 -4.83
CA GLY A 57 26.75 15.70 -5.40
C GLY A 57 26.57 14.93 -6.70
N THR A 58 27.55 14.10 -7.08
CA THR A 58 27.54 13.30 -8.32
C THR A 58 26.80 11.98 -8.16
N LEU A 59 26.61 11.51 -6.92
CA LEU A 59 25.85 10.31 -6.58
C LEU A 59 24.84 10.65 -5.48
N GLY A 60 23.58 10.27 -5.69
CA GLY A 60 22.59 10.22 -4.62
C GLY A 60 23.01 9.25 -3.52
N VAL A 61 22.52 9.45 -2.29
CA VAL A 61 22.90 8.64 -1.11
C VAL A 61 22.63 7.14 -1.34
N LEU A 62 21.53 6.81 -2.03
CA LEU A 62 21.18 5.43 -2.39
C LEU A 62 22.12 4.85 -3.44
N GLY A 63 22.42 5.60 -4.51
CA GLY A 63 23.39 5.21 -5.53
C GLY A 63 24.80 4.98 -4.96
N ALA A 64 25.24 5.84 -4.04
CA ALA A 64 26.52 5.65 -3.37
C ALA A 64 26.54 4.43 -2.44
N GLY A 65 25.43 4.13 -1.76
CA GLY A 65 25.28 2.91 -0.96
C GLY A 65 25.37 1.65 -1.82
N LEU A 66 24.69 1.63 -2.97
CA LEU A 66 24.71 0.52 -3.92
C LEU A 66 26.10 0.35 -4.57
N VAL A 67 26.76 1.44 -4.95
CA VAL A 67 28.13 1.42 -5.48
C VAL A 67 29.12 0.93 -4.43
N ALA A 68 29.01 1.39 -3.17
CA ALA A 68 29.87 0.94 -2.09
C ALA A 68 29.65 -0.56 -1.80
N ALA A 69 28.40 -1.00 -1.69
CA ALA A 69 28.05 -2.40 -1.46
C ALA A 69 28.52 -3.28 -2.63
N GLY A 70 28.25 -2.87 -3.86
CA GLY A 70 28.67 -3.55 -5.08
C GLY A 70 30.19 -3.63 -5.22
N ALA A 71 30.92 -2.58 -4.88
CA ALA A 71 32.37 -2.58 -4.90
C ALA A 71 32.97 -3.51 -3.83
N VAL A 72 32.42 -3.51 -2.61
CA VAL A 72 32.84 -4.43 -1.54
C VAL A 72 32.59 -5.89 -1.96
N VAL A 73 31.38 -6.18 -2.47
CA VAL A 73 31.02 -7.52 -2.96
C VAL A 73 31.88 -7.94 -4.15
N GLY A 74 32.12 -7.03 -5.10
CA GLY A 74 32.96 -7.27 -6.28
C GLY A 74 34.42 -7.54 -5.93
N LEU A 75 34.99 -6.81 -4.98
CA LEU A 75 36.36 -7.02 -4.51
C LEU A 75 36.51 -8.33 -3.73
N LEU A 76 35.50 -8.69 -2.93
CA LEU A 76 35.45 -10.00 -2.27
C LEU A 76 35.33 -11.13 -3.30
N GLY A 77 34.48 -10.98 -4.31
CA GLY A 77 34.33 -11.92 -5.42
C GLY A 77 35.62 -12.11 -6.23
N LEU A 78 36.30 -11.02 -6.58
CA LEU A 78 37.58 -11.03 -7.29
C LEU A 78 38.69 -11.70 -6.47
N GLY A 79 38.71 -11.46 -5.15
CA GLY A 79 39.64 -12.13 -4.23
C GLY A 79 39.45 -13.64 -4.20
N VAL A 80 38.19 -14.10 -4.27
CA VAL A 80 37.84 -15.52 -4.30
C VAL A 80 38.20 -16.17 -5.63
N THR A 81 37.96 -15.53 -6.78
CA THR A 81 38.32 -16.08 -8.10
C THR A 81 39.84 -16.22 -8.26
N ILE A 82 40.62 -15.24 -7.82
CA ILE A 82 42.09 -15.31 -7.82
C ILE A 82 42.60 -16.42 -6.89
N SER A 83 41.92 -16.64 -5.75
CA SER A 83 42.28 -17.69 -4.81
C SER A 83 41.89 -19.09 -5.31
N ALA A 84 40.84 -19.21 -6.13
CA ALA A 84 40.41 -20.44 -6.79
C ALA A 84 41.36 -20.86 -7.93
N LEU A 85 41.80 -19.89 -8.76
CA LEU A 85 42.78 -20.12 -9.84
C LEU A 85 44.14 -20.62 -9.34
N ARG A 86 44.48 -20.39 -8.06
CA ARG A 86 45.71 -20.89 -7.41
C ARG A 86 45.60 -22.30 -6.83
N GLY A 87 44.50 -23.03 -7.07
CA GLY A 87 44.39 -24.47 -6.79
C GLY A 87 44.46 -24.86 -5.31
N ARG A 88 44.04 -23.96 -4.41
CA ARG A 88 44.21 -24.13 -2.97
C ARG A 88 42.86 -24.38 -2.30
N ARG A 89 42.69 -25.56 -1.69
CA ARG A 89 41.42 -26.01 -1.08
C ARG A 89 40.97 -25.03 0.01
N GLY A 90 39.71 -24.62 -0.11
CA GLY A 90 39.11 -23.42 0.50
C GLY A 90 39.21 -23.34 2.03
N GLY A 91 39.76 -22.22 2.49
CA GLY A 91 39.51 -21.71 3.85
C GLY A 91 38.28 -20.80 3.85
N TRP A 92 38.10 -20.03 4.93
CA TRP A 92 36.99 -19.09 5.18
C TRP A 92 36.54 -18.22 3.98
N MET A 93 37.40 -17.95 3.00
CA MET A 93 37.11 -17.21 1.77
C MET A 93 36.11 -17.88 0.82
N THR A 94 35.99 -19.22 0.77
CA THR A 94 34.93 -19.86 -0.04
C THR A 94 33.54 -19.70 0.57
N GLY A 95 33.46 -19.60 1.91
CA GLY A 95 32.21 -19.29 2.61
C GLY A 95 31.75 -17.86 2.33
N PHE A 96 32.67 -16.89 2.42
CA PHE A 96 32.37 -15.49 2.06
C PHE A 96 32.11 -15.29 0.56
N GLY A 97 32.75 -16.08 -0.31
CA GLY A 97 32.46 -16.06 -1.75
C GLY A 97 31.04 -16.49 -2.09
N TRP A 98 30.53 -17.54 -1.43
CA TRP A 98 29.13 -17.93 -1.55
C TRP A 98 28.19 -16.90 -0.96
N LEU A 99 28.51 -16.31 0.20
CA LEU A 99 27.72 -15.22 0.78
C LEU A 99 27.69 -13.98 -0.13
N ALA A 100 28.82 -13.63 -0.75
CA ALA A 100 28.92 -12.54 -1.71
C ALA A 100 28.11 -12.84 -2.97
N ALA A 101 28.13 -14.08 -3.48
CA ALA A 101 27.29 -14.50 -4.59
C ALA A 101 25.79 -14.44 -4.24
N PHE A 102 25.41 -14.92 -3.05
CA PHE A 102 24.04 -14.84 -2.55
C PHE A 102 23.59 -13.40 -2.26
N ALA A 103 24.50 -12.48 -1.92
CA ALA A 103 24.20 -11.07 -1.77
C ALA A 103 24.17 -10.32 -3.12
N ALA A 104 25.00 -10.73 -4.08
CA ALA A 104 25.07 -10.12 -5.40
C ALA A 104 23.79 -10.34 -6.21
N VAL A 105 23.16 -11.52 -6.11
CA VAL A 105 21.94 -11.81 -6.88
C VAL A 105 20.79 -10.87 -6.49
N PRO A 106 20.43 -10.70 -5.20
CA PRO A 106 19.43 -9.72 -4.79
C PRO A 106 19.82 -8.28 -5.11
N VAL A 107 21.09 -7.91 -4.95
CA VAL A 107 21.55 -6.53 -5.25
C VAL A 107 21.45 -6.22 -6.74
N LEU A 108 21.78 -7.18 -7.63
CA LEU A 108 21.61 -7.03 -9.07
C LEU A 108 20.13 -7.00 -9.46
N ALA A 109 19.30 -7.86 -8.86
CA ALA A 109 17.86 -7.88 -9.09
C ALA A 109 17.17 -6.59 -8.61
N LEU A 110 17.57 -6.05 -7.46
CA LEU A 110 17.10 -4.76 -6.97
C LEU A 110 17.65 -3.60 -7.80
N GLY A 111 18.91 -3.68 -8.24
CA GLY A 111 19.53 -2.67 -9.10
C GLY A 111 18.82 -2.50 -10.45
N THR A 112 18.26 -3.57 -11.00
CA THR A 112 17.43 -3.49 -12.23
C THR A 112 16.04 -2.91 -11.98
N ALA A 113 15.55 -2.93 -10.75
CA ALA A 113 14.25 -2.39 -10.40
C ALA A 113 14.27 -0.86 -10.29
N PHE A 114 15.42 -0.18 -10.16
CA PHE A 114 15.46 1.27 -10.09
C PHE A 114 15.63 1.91 -11.48
N PRO A 115 14.84 2.94 -11.84
CA PRO A 115 15.10 3.74 -13.03
C PRO A 115 16.49 4.37 -12.94
N SER A 116 17.22 4.43 -14.06
CA SER A 116 18.61 4.89 -14.08
C SER A 116 18.78 6.33 -13.58
N GLY A 117 17.81 7.21 -13.84
CA GLY A 117 17.80 8.57 -13.31
C GLY A 117 17.59 8.62 -11.79
N SER A 118 16.85 7.66 -11.23
CA SER A 118 16.49 7.62 -9.81
C SER A 118 17.65 7.15 -8.92
N VAL A 119 18.56 6.30 -9.41
CA VAL A 119 19.71 5.79 -8.61
C VAL A 119 20.58 6.94 -8.07
N SER A 120 20.72 8.02 -8.83
CA SER A 120 21.45 9.22 -8.42
C SER A 120 20.54 10.38 -7.98
N GLY A 121 19.22 10.15 -7.97
CA GLY A 121 18.22 11.14 -7.62
C GLY A 121 18.22 11.52 -6.14
N ALA A 122 17.57 12.65 -5.85
CA ALA A 122 17.41 13.13 -4.48
C ALA A 122 16.53 12.19 -3.63
N VAL A 123 16.80 12.14 -2.33
CA VAL A 123 15.95 11.42 -1.36
C VAL A 123 15.16 12.46 -0.57
N GLU A 124 13.85 12.49 -0.78
CA GLU A 124 12.92 13.42 -0.14
C GLU A 124 12.06 12.69 0.89
N LEU A 125 12.20 13.07 2.15
CA LEU A 125 11.46 12.47 3.27
C LEU A 125 10.06 13.10 3.45
N ARG A 126 9.77 14.18 2.73
CA ARG A 126 8.49 14.88 2.77
C ARG A 126 7.78 14.72 1.42
N PRO A 127 6.44 14.68 1.41
CA PRO A 127 5.68 14.65 0.16
C PRO A 127 6.04 15.85 -0.72
N VAL A 128 6.38 15.57 -1.97
CA VAL A 128 6.68 16.57 -2.99
C VAL A 128 5.41 16.78 -3.81
N VAL A 129 4.95 18.03 -3.91
CA VAL A 129 3.80 18.37 -4.75
C VAL A 129 4.27 19.24 -5.90
N VAL A 130 4.15 18.71 -7.12
CA VAL A 130 4.49 19.39 -8.37
C VAL A 130 3.21 19.78 -9.07
N THR A 131 2.80 21.04 -8.95
CA THR A 131 1.65 21.56 -9.69
C THR A 131 2.10 21.99 -11.09
N VAL A 132 1.68 21.24 -12.10
CA VAL A 132 2.01 21.53 -13.51
C VAL A 132 1.13 22.69 -14.00
N THR A 133 1.78 23.66 -14.65
CA THR A 133 1.10 24.87 -15.16
C THR A 133 1.43 25.08 -16.64
N ASP A 134 0.58 25.84 -17.34
CA ASP A 134 0.80 26.16 -18.76
C ASP A 134 2.16 26.83 -19.00
N ARG A 135 2.63 27.62 -18.05
CA ARG A 135 3.95 28.27 -18.11
C ARG A 135 5.09 27.24 -18.14
N MET A 136 5.02 26.19 -17.33
CA MET A 136 6.04 25.13 -17.34
C MET A 136 6.10 24.41 -18.68
N LEU A 137 4.94 24.17 -19.31
CA LEU A 137 4.90 23.59 -20.65
C LEU A 137 5.43 24.55 -21.72
N GLN A 138 5.16 25.85 -21.60
CA GLN A 138 5.71 26.86 -22.51
C GLN A 138 7.23 26.97 -22.41
N ASP A 139 7.76 26.96 -21.19
CA ASP A 139 9.20 26.97 -20.94
C ASP A 139 9.85 25.68 -21.50
N ALA A 140 9.23 24.52 -21.26
CA ALA A 140 9.67 23.25 -21.83
C ALA A 140 9.61 23.24 -23.38
N ALA A 141 8.67 23.97 -23.99
CA ALA A 141 8.58 24.07 -25.45
C ALA A 141 9.78 24.79 -26.09
N GLN A 142 10.48 25.62 -25.32
CA GLN A 142 11.72 26.29 -25.74
C GLN A 142 12.97 25.39 -25.57
N SER A 143 12.84 24.29 -24.82
CA SER A 143 13.92 23.31 -24.67
C SER A 143 14.11 22.52 -25.98
N ARG A 144 15.33 21.99 -26.18
CA ARG A 144 15.65 21.22 -27.39
C ARG A 144 14.80 19.97 -27.52
N ASP A 145 14.58 19.29 -26.41
CA ASP A 145 13.91 17.98 -26.38
C ASP A 145 12.39 18.12 -26.33
N LYS A 146 11.87 19.31 -26.00
CA LYS A 146 10.43 19.58 -25.86
C LYS A 146 9.74 18.57 -24.95
N VAL A 147 10.43 18.22 -23.85
CA VAL A 147 9.95 17.36 -22.78
C VAL A 147 9.94 18.19 -21.50
N LEU A 148 8.85 18.11 -20.75
CA LEU A 148 8.81 18.64 -19.40
C LEU A 148 9.27 17.55 -18.44
N ASP A 149 10.52 17.63 -18.01
CA ASP A 149 11.06 16.73 -16.99
C ASP A 149 10.74 17.26 -15.58
N LEU A 150 9.97 16.50 -14.82
CA LEU A 150 9.63 16.81 -13.42
C LEU A 150 10.71 16.33 -12.44
N GLY A 151 11.76 15.70 -12.95
CA GLY A 151 12.94 15.27 -12.22
C GLY A 151 12.97 13.78 -11.92
N SER A 152 14.12 13.36 -11.39
CA SER A 152 14.37 11.99 -10.93
C SER A 152 14.67 11.97 -9.44
N TYR A 153 13.95 11.12 -8.70
CA TYR A 153 14.05 11.00 -7.25
C TYR A 153 14.50 9.59 -6.87
N GLY A 154 15.48 9.45 -5.99
CA GLY A 154 15.90 8.15 -5.47
C GLY A 154 14.86 7.55 -4.53
N ALA A 155 14.27 8.38 -3.68
CA ALA A 155 13.10 8.01 -2.89
C ALA A 155 12.26 9.26 -2.60
N ALA A 156 10.96 9.22 -2.89
CA ALA A 156 10.04 10.33 -2.65
C ALA A 156 8.59 9.87 -2.81
N ASP A 157 7.68 10.55 -2.11
CA ASP A 157 6.24 10.53 -2.43
C ASP A 157 5.92 11.77 -3.26
N VAL A 158 5.71 11.61 -4.55
CA VAL A 158 5.49 12.73 -5.49
C VAL A 158 4.04 12.77 -5.95
N THR A 159 3.39 13.92 -5.74
CA THR A 159 2.09 14.23 -6.31
C THR A 159 2.27 15.17 -7.49
N VAL A 160 1.93 14.72 -8.70
CA VAL A 160 1.87 15.54 -9.91
C VAL A 160 0.44 16.04 -10.06
N ASP A 161 0.25 17.32 -9.79
CA ASP A 161 -1.06 17.96 -9.84
C ASP A 161 -1.25 18.69 -11.19
N LEU A 162 -2.10 18.13 -12.05
CA LEU A 162 -2.44 18.65 -13.37
C LEU A 162 -3.75 19.43 -13.35
N THR A 163 -4.43 19.51 -12.21
CA THR A 163 -5.79 20.08 -12.13
C THR A 163 -5.85 21.57 -12.46
N LYS A 164 -4.71 22.27 -12.40
CA LYS A 164 -4.56 23.68 -12.78
C LYS A 164 -4.16 23.89 -14.24
N LEU A 165 -3.97 22.83 -15.01
CA LEU A 165 -3.61 22.91 -16.42
C LEU A 165 -4.85 23.21 -17.27
N GLY A 166 -4.71 24.04 -18.31
CA GLY A 166 -5.77 24.27 -19.29
C GLY A 166 -6.15 22.98 -20.05
N ASP A 167 -7.29 22.97 -20.74
CA ASP A 167 -7.75 21.80 -21.52
C ASP A 167 -7.10 21.69 -22.91
N GLY A 168 -5.95 22.36 -23.11
CA GLY A 168 -5.18 22.34 -24.36
C GLY A 168 -5.56 23.44 -25.37
N PRO A 169 -4.91 23.46 -26.56
CA PRO A 169 -3.81 22.58 -26.99
C PRO A 169 -2.50 22.85 -26.22
N TYR A 170 -1.77 21.79 -25.90
CA TYR A 170 -0.54 21.90 -25.12
C TYR A 170 0.70 22.19 -26.00
N PRO A 171 1.60 23.11 -25.58
CA PRO A 171 2.81 23.43 -26.34
C PRO A 171 3.88 22.32 -26.23
N VAL A 172 3.80 21.49 -25.19
CA VAL A 172 4.58 20.27 -24.98
C VAL A 172 3.61 19.15 -24.61
N LYS A 173 3.84 17.96 -25.16
CA LYS A 173 2.98 16.78 -24.94
C LYS A 173 3.61 15.74 -24.02
N ASN A 174 4.93 15.75 -23.86
CA ASN A 174 5.65 14.72 -23.14
C ASN A 174 6.10 15.26 -21.79
N VAL A 175 5.59 14.67 -20.72
CA VAL A 175 5.98 14.95 -19.34
C VAL A 175 6.61 13.69 -18.76
N THR A 176 7.76 13.80 -18.10
CA THR A 176 8.47 12.64 -17.54
C THR A 176 8.68 12.82 -16.05
N ILE A 177 8.55 11.72 -15.30
CA ILE A 177 8.93 11.63 -13.90
C ILE A 177 9.47 10.24 -13.59
N GLU A 178 10.59 10.20 -12.86
CA GLU A 178 11.18 8.95 -12.39
C GLU A 178 11.34 8.97 -10.86
N VAL A 179 10.86 7.92 -10.20
CA VAL A 179 11.03 7.75 -8.75
C VAL A 179 11.59 6.36 -8.48
N GLY A 180 12.59 6.27 -7.61
CA GLY A 180 13.22 5.01 -7.25
C GLY A 180 12.34 4.21 -6.29
N SER A 181 12.03 4.77 -5.12
CA SER A 181 11.09 4.18 -4.16
C SER A 181 10.10 5.20 -3.59
N GLY A 182 8.84 4.82 -3.44
CA GLY A 182 7.81 5.66 -2.81
C GLY A 182 6.49 5.60 -3.58
N ALA A 183 5.79 6.72 -3.68
CA ALA A 183 4.56 6.82 -4.44
C ALA A 183 4.61 7.91 -5.53
N ILE A 184 4.00 7.64 -6.69
CA ILE A 184 3.68 8.68 -7.69
C ILE A 184 2.16 8.80 -7.76
N ARG A 185 1.62 9.99 -7.46
CA ARG A 185 0.18 10.29 -7.54
C ARG A 185 -0.07 11.29 -8.66
N LEU A 186 -0.77 10.87 -9.71
CA LEU A 186 -1.16 11.73 -10.82
C LEU A 186 -2.58 12.24 -10.55
N LEU A 187 -2.74 13.55 -10.34
CA LEU A 187 -4.04 14.18 -10.15
C LEU A 187 -4.45 14.90 -11.44
N THR A 188 -5.58 14.51 -12.02
CA THR A 188 -6.14 15.08 -13.27
C THR A 188 -7.60 15.53 -13.07
N LYS A 189 -8.21 16.14 -14.08
CA LYS A 189 -9.64 16.52 -14.10
C LYS A 189 -10.38 15.78 -15.22
N GLN A 190 -11.68 15.52 -15.04
CA GLN A 190 -12.49 14.78 -16.02
C GLN A 190 -12.44 15.29 -17.46
N THR A 191 -12.32 16.60 -17.67
CA THR A 191 -12.30 17.22 -19.00
C THR A 191 -10.94 17.13 -19.70
N GLN A 192 -9.91 16.68 -18.98
CA GLN A 192 -8.54 16.76 -19.47
C GLN A 192 -8.21 15.58 -20.39
N SER A 193 -7.81 15.88 -21.63
CA SER A 193 -7.24 14.90 -22.56
C SER A 193 -5.83 14.51 -22.11
N MET A 194 -5.73 13.37 -21.43
CA MET A 194 -4.50 12.82 -20.85
C MET A 194 -4.31 11.33 -21.14
N GLU A 195 -3.04 10.96 -21.32
CA GLU A 195 -2.50 9.61 -21.38
C GLU A 195 -1.39 9.45 -20.34
N ALA A 196 -1.46 8.43 -19.50
CA ALA A 196 -0.43 8.07 -18.53
C ALA A 196 0.25 6.76 -18.96
N ILE A 197 1.53 6.86 -19.31
CA ILE A 197 2.38 5.70 -19.58
C ILE A 197 3.10 5.37 -18.28
N THR A 198 2.65 4.30 -17.63
CA THR A 198 3.11 3.92 -16.29
C THR A 198 4.00 2.68 -16.35
N ALA A 199 5.01 2.67 -15.51
CA ALA A 199 5.92 1.53 -15.34
C ALA A 199 6.28 1.40 -13.87
N VAL A 200 5.89 0.29 -13.24
CA VAL A 200 6.18 -0.03 -11.84
C VAL A 200 6.96 -1.34 -11.77
N ASN A 201 8.23 -1.30 -11.37
CA ASN A 201 9.04 -2.52 -11.35
C ASN A 201 8.69 -3.43 -10.17
N LEU A 202 8.45 -2.91 -8.97
CA LEU A 202 8.06 -3.69 -7.79
C LEU A 202 6.95 -2.96 -7.03
N GLY A 203 5.69 -3.29 -7.31
CA GLY A 203 4.61 -2.52 -6.73
C GLY A 203 3.26 -2.73 -7.35
N THR A 204 2.39 -1.75 -7.12
CA THR A 204 1.01 -1.73 -7.60
C THR A 204 0.76 -0.49 -8.44
N LEU A 205 -0.06 -0.66 -9.47
CA LEU A 205 -0.70 0.43 -10.17
C LEU A 205 -2.18 0.41 -9.79
N HIS A 206 -2.67 1.55 -9.31
CA HIS A 206 -4.10 1.75 -9.16
C HIS A 206 -4.57 3.06 -9.80
N GLY A 207 -5.78 3.05 -10.33
CA GLY A 207 -6.47 4.22 -10.85
C GLY A 207 -7.80 4.40 -10.14
N ASP A 208 -8.12 5.61 -9.73
CA ASP A 208 -9.40 6.03 -9.19
C ASP A 208 -9.95 7.15 -10.07
N VAL A 209 -10.70 6.75 -11.10
CA VAL A 209 -11.13 7.64 -12.18
C VAL A 209 -12.63 7.66 -12.31
N HIS A 210 -13.20 8.79 -12.75
CA HIS A 210 -14.64 9.01 -12.83
C HIS A 210 -15.20 8.86 -14.26
N GLY A 211 -14.37 9.00 -15.29
CA GLY A 211 -14.72 8.79 -16.69
C GLY A 211 -14.46 7.36 -17.18
N ARG A 212 -14.75 7.10 -18.47
CA ARG A 212 -14.37 5.83 -19.10
C ARG A 212 -12.91 5.86 -19.51
N TRP A 213 -12.07 5.21 -18.72
CA TRP A 213 -10.66 5.04 -19.05
C TRP A 213 -10.41 3.72 -19.79
N THR A 214 -9.32 3.69 -20.54
CA THR A 214 -8.78 2.46 -21.12
C THR A 214 -7.42 2.17 -20.52
N ALA A 215 -7.15 0.90 -20.24
CA ALA A 215 -5.85 0.38 -19.86
C ALA A 215 -5.36 -0.53 -20.99
N ASP A 216 -4.24 -0.16 -21.62
CA ASP A 216 -3.66 -0.88 -22.77
C ASP A 216 -4.65 -1.13 -23.93
N GLY A 217 -5.57 -0.19 -24.13
CA GLY A 217 -6.60 -0.25 -25.17
C GLY A 217 -7.79 -1.14 -24.84
N ALA A 218 -7.75 -1.89 -23.73
CA ALA A 218 -8.93 -2.54 -23.17
C ALA A 218 -9.74 -1.51 -22.34
N GLN A 219 -11.07 -1.58 -22.42
CA GLN A 219 -11.91 -0.85 -21.48
C GLN A 219 -11.67 -1.42 -20.09
N THR A 220 -11.37 -0.56 -19.13
CA THR A 220 -11.14 -0.98 -17.75
C THR A 220 -12.43 -1.59 -17.20
N ASP A 221 -12.36 -2.81 -16.65
CA ASP A 221 -13.53 -3.50 -16.12
C ASP A 221 -14.19 -2.65 -15.04
N LEU A 222 -15.48 -2.36 -15.24
CA LEU A 222 -16.30 -1.42 -14.47
C LEU A 222 -16.64 -1.90 -13.04
N THR A 223 -15.95 -2.92 -12.54
CA THR A 223 -16.42 -3.69 -11.39
C THR A 223 -15.26 -4.14 -10.52
N SER A 224 -14.65 -3.19 -9.80
CA SER A 224 -14.10 -3.54 -8.49
C SER A 224 -15.16 -3.24 -7.43
N THR A 225 -15.76 -4.30 -6.91
CA THR A 225 -16.78 -4.28 -5.84
C THR A 225 -16.17 -4.14 -4.44
N THR A 226 -14.86 -3.94 -4.33
CA THR A 226 -14.16 -3.97 -3.02
C THR A 226 -14.16 -2.62 -2.29
N TRP A 227 -14.62 -1.55 -2.93
CA TRP A 227 -14.70 -0.22 -2.32
C TRP A 227 -16.15 0.29 -2.28
N PRO A 228 -16.53 1.11 -1.28
CA PRO A 228 -17.86 1.70 -1.22
C PRO A 228 -18.17 2.47 -2.50
N GLU A 229 -19.38 2.30 -3.03
CA GLU A 229 -19.81 2.99 -4.24
C GLU A 229 -19.81 4.50 -4.02
N ARG A 230 -19.50 5.27 -5.08
CA ARG A 230 -19.49 6.73 -5.01
C ARG A 230 -20.76 7.34 -5.57
N PHE A 231 -21.19 8.42 -4.94
CA PHE A 231 -22.41 9.12 -5.29
C PHE A 231 -22.23 10.63 -5.16
N THR A 232 -22.98 11.39 -5.95
CA THR A 232 -23.18 12.81 -5.72
C THR A 232 -23.98 13.03 -4.43
N PHE A 233 -23.97 14.26 -3.90
CA PHE A 233 -24.79 14.62 -2.73
C PHE A 233 -26.31 14.57 -3.02
N SER A 234 -26.72 14.51 -4.29
CA SER A 234 -28.11 14.24 -4.71
C SER A 234 -28.42 12.75 -4.87
N GLY A 235 -27.41 11.88 -4.74
CA GLY A 235 -27.57 10.44 -4.83
C GLY A 235 -27.45 9.89 -6.25
N GLU A 236 -26.93 10.63 -7.22
CA GLU A 236 -26.58 10.06 -8.51
C GLU A 236 -25.32 9.21 -8.35
N ARG A 237 -25.32 7.98 -8.90
CA ARG A 237 -24.15 7.11 -8.84
C ARG A 237 -23.06 7.68 -9.75
N LEU A 238 -21.91 7.96 -9.16
CA LEU A 238 -20.73 8.29 -9.94
C LEU A 238 -20.13 6.97 -10.44
N LEU A 239 -19.92 6.91 -11.75
CA LEU A 239 -19.05 5.88 -12.31
C LEU A 239 -17.66 6.14 -11.72
N SER A 240 -17.17 5.20 -10.92
CA SER A 240 -15.78 5.17 -10.48
C SER A 240 -15.19 3.89 -11.01
N THR A 241 -14.25 4.00 -11.94
CA THR A 241 -13.51 2.83 -12.38
C THR A 241 -12.25 2.74 -11.55
N VAL A 242 -12.15 1.65 -10.77
CA VAL A 242 -10.89 1.30 -10.13
C VAL A 242 -10.09 0.48 -11.12
N ILE A 243 -9.01 1.08 -11.64
CA ILE A 243 -8.03 0.35 -12.43
C ILE A 243 -7.12 -0.32 -11.42
N TYR A 244 -7.02 -1.65 -11.44
CA TYR A 244 -6.13 -2.37 -10.53
C TYR A 244 -5.28 -3.34 -11.33
N GLU A 245 -3.98 -3.07 -11.36
CA GLU A 245 -2.99 -3.98 -11.92
C GLU A 245 -1.96 -4.32 -10.84
N ASN A 246 -1.98 -5.58 -10.43
CA ASN A 246 -1.07 -6.12 -9.42
C ASN A 246 -0.37 -7.35 -9.98
N ASP A 247 0.73 -7.10 -10.67
CA ASP A 247 1.61 -8.19 -11.13
C ASP A 247 2.87 -8.31 -10.28
N GLY A 248 3.06 -7.45 -9.27
CA GLY A 248 4.12 -7.51 -8.27
C GLY A 248 5.56 -7.36 -8.80
N LEU A 249 5.81 -7.67 -10.07
CA LEU A 249 7.04 -7.48 -10.82
C LEU A 249 6.72 -6.90 -12.21
N SER A 250 7.33 -5.76 -12.54
CA SER A 250 7.37 -5.13 -13.85
C SER A 250 6.00 -4.91 -14.50
N THR A 251 5.11 -4.22 -13.77
CA THR A 251 3.82 -3.78 -14.29
C THR A 251 4.00 -2.59 -15.23
N HIS A 252 3.53 -2.69 -16.45
CA HIS A 252 3.51 -1.62 -17.44
C HIS A 252 2.10 -1.44 -17.94
N ALA A 253 1.59 -0.21 -17.89
CA ALA A 253 0.23 0.09 -18.33
C ALA A 253 0.17 1.46 -18.99
N THR A 254 -0.59 1.54 -20.08
CA THR A 254 -0.95 2.79 -20.73
C THR A 254 -2.41 3.11 -20.39
N LEU A 255 -2.61 4.06 -19.49
CA LEU A 255 -3.93 4.53 -19.09
C LEU A 255 -4.31 5.73 -19.94
N ARG A 256 -5.45 5.66 -20.64
CA ARG A 256 -5.96 6.80 -21.44
C ARG A 256 -7.34 7.20 -20.99
N SER A 257 -7.51 8.50 -20.77
CA SER A 257 -8.81 9.12 -20.49
C SER A 257 -9.75 9.05 -21.69
N GLU A 258 -11.06 9.16 -21.45
CA GLU A 258 -12.10 9.17 -22.49
C GLU A 258 -11.85 10.30 -23.52
N ASN A 259 -11.50 11.49 -23.04
CA ASN A 259 -11.24 12.65 -23.89
C ASN A 259 -9.94 12.49 -24.70
N ALA A 260 -8.95 11.76 -24.18
CA ALA A 260 -7.74 11.42 -24.94
C ALA A 260 -7.99 10.45 -26.09
N ALA A 261 -9.04 9.61 -26.01
CA ALA A 261 -9.43 8.74 -27.10
C ALA A 261 -10.18 9.51 -28.22
N ALA A 262 -10.84 10.62 -27.88
CA ALA A 262 -11.64 11.42 -28.81
C ALA A 262 -10.85 12.57 -29.48
N GLU A 263 -9.88 13.16 -28.78
CA GLU A 263 -9.11 14.31 -29.27
C GLU A 263 -7.61 14.01 -29.31
N GLU A 264 -7.03 13.92 -30.52
CA GLU A 264 -5.58 14.04 -30.67
C GLU A 264 -5.18 15.52 -30.74
N PRO A 265 -4.22 15.99 -29.91
CA PRO A 265 -3.29 15.19 -29.12
C PRO A 265 -3.44 15.33 -27.58
N ALA A 266 -3.50 14.20 -26.88
CA ALA A 266 -3.48 14.13 -25.43
C ALA A 266 -2.12 14.51 -24.81
N LEU A 267 -2.14 15.03 -23.58
CA LEU A 267 -0.94 15.19 -22.75
C LEU A 267 -0.46 13.80 -22.29
N SER A 268 0.75 13.41 -22.69
CA SER A 268 1.38 12.14 -22.31
C SER A 268 2.30 12.33 -21.10
N ILE A 269 2.02 11.59 -20.03
CA ILE A 269 2.82 11.57 -18.81
C ILE A 269 3.44 10.20 -18.65
N LYS A 270 4.77 10.15 -18.77
CA LYS A 270 5.55 8.96 -18.50
C LYS A 270 5.97 8.95 -17.03
N ALA A 271 5.37 8.07 -16.25
CA ALA A 271 5.67 7.88 -14.83
C ALA A 271 6.34 6.52 -14.61
N VAL A 272 7.61 6.55 -14.20
CA VAL A 272 8.39 5.33 -13.94
C VAL A 272 8.71 5.26 -12.45
N LEU A 273 8.31 4.18 -11.81
CA LEU A 273 8.54 3.90 -10.40
C LEU A 273 9.32 2.60 -10.24
N GLY A 274 10.39 2.62 -9.46
CA GLY A 274 11.13 1.41 -9.15
C GLY A 274 10.40 0.51 -8.17
N MET A 275 10.07 1.03 -7.00
CA MET A 275 9.31 0.29 -5.98
C MET A 275 8.27 1.15 -5.27
N GLY A 276 7.09 0.58 -5.03
CA GLY A 276 6.00 1.23 -4.30
C GLY A 276 4.70 1.29 -5.10
N GLU A 277 4.12 2.48 -5.25
CA GLU A 277 2.79 2.62 -5.86
C GLU A 277 2.69 3.77 -6.86
N ILE A 278 2.04 3.52 -8.01
CA ILE A 278 1.53 4.58 -8.88
C ILE A 278 0.01 4.65 -8.73
N ALA A 279 -0.49 5.84 -8.44
CA ALA A 279 -1.90 6.16 -8.31
C ALA A 279 -2.31 7.19 -9.38
N VAL A 280 -3.36 6.93 -10.13
CA VAL A 280 -3.98 7.94 -11.00
C VAL A 280 -5.34 8.30 -10.43
N SER A 281 -5.55 9.56 -10.07
CA SER A 281 -6.84 10.02 -9.55
C SER A 281 -7.40 11.14 -10.42
N GLU A 282 -8.65 10.98 -10.83
CA GLU A 282 -9.38 12.01 -11.55
C GLU A 282 -10.25 12.78 -10.56
N ARG A 283 -10.17 14.11 -10.53
CA ARG A 283 -11.13 14.93 -9.81
C ARG A 283 -12.36 15.14 -10.68
N ALA A 284 -13.53 14.77 -10.16
CA ALA A 284 -14.79 15.34 -10.60
C ALA A 284 -14.72 16.86 -10.34
N ALA A 285 -14.76 17.67 -11.40
CA ALA A 285 -14.53 19.10 -11.27
C ALA A 285 -15.56 19.74 -10.32
N GLY A 286 -15.10 20.31 -9.20
CA GLY A 286 -15.89 21.16 -8.29
C GLY A 286 -17.14 20.52 -7.68
N SER A 287 -17.35 19.21 -7.83
CA SER A 287 -18.58 18.54 -7.45
C SER A 287 -18.34 17.68 -6.21
N PRO A 288 -19.05 17.94 -5.10
CA PRO A 288 -18.88 17.17 -3.88
C PRO A 288 -19.48 15.77 -4.07
N PHE A 289 -18.83 14.76 -3.51
CA PHE A 289 -19.24 13.37 -3.61
C PHE A 289 -19.00 12.63 -2.30
N TRP A 290 -19.69 11.53 -2.11
CA TRP A 290 -19.50 10.64 -0.98
C TRP A 290 -19.33 9.20 -1.44
N ALA A 291 -18.61 8.41 -0.66
CA ALA A 291 -18.44 6.99 -0.83
C ALA A 291 -19.20 6.26 0.29
N GLY A 292 -19.92 5.20 -0.05
CA GLY A 292 -20.72 4.47 0.93
C GLY A 292 -21.73 3.53 0.29
N TYR A 293 -22.82 3.29 1.03
CA TYR A 293 -23.88 2.37 0.65
C TYR A 293 -25.25 3.04 0.80
N LYS A 294 -26.15 2.79 -0.16
CA LYS A 294 -27.55 3.21 -0.04
C LYS A 294 -28.37 2.10 0.59
N MET A 295 -29.17 2.43 1.60
CA MET A 295 -30.10 1.47 2.20
C MET A 295 -31.45 2.12 2.49
N GLY A 296 -32.47 1.73 1.71
CA GLY A 296 -33.81 2.29 1.82
C GLY A 296 -33.77 3.82 1.63
N ASP A 297 -34.27 4.56 2.60
CA ASP A 297 -34.32 6.03 2.59
C ASP A 297 -33.06 6.69 3.17
N TYR A 298 -32.08 5.91 3.62
CA TYR A 298 -30.88 6.36 4.31
C TYR A 298 -29.60 6.12 3.51
N TRP A 299 -28.62 6.99 3.70
CA TRP A 299 -27.29 6.83 3.14
C TRP A 299 -26.28 6.54 4.23
N ILE A 300 -25.57 5.42 4.08
CA ILE A 300 -24.49 5.00 4.96
C ILE A 300 -23.20 5.53 4.34
N VAL A 301 -22.60 6.57 4.93
CA VAL A 301 -21.43 7.24 4.39
C VAL A 301 -20.16 6.74 5.07
N ASP A 302 -19.20 6.29 4.27
CA ASP A 302 -17.86 5.88 4.70
C ASP A 302 -16.85 7.03 4.63
N SER A 303 -16.92 7.84 3.57
CA SER A 303 -16.12 9.05 3.43
C SER A 303 -16.78 10.02 2.45
N TRP A 304 -16.40 11.29 2.51
CA TRP A 304 -16.93 12.29 1.57
C TRP A 304 -15.92 13.37 1.26
N THR A 305 -16.04 13.96 0.07
CA THR A 305 -15.17 15.04 -0.41
C THR A 305 -15.99 16.29 -0.65
N ASP A 306 -15.59 17.39 -0.03
CA ASP A 306 -16.28 18.68 -0.16
C ASP A 306 -16.02 19.38 -1.50
N VAL A 307 -16.72 20.49 -1.73
CA VAL A 307 -16.55 21.34 -2.94
C VAL A 307 -15.13 21.89 -3.11
N LYS A 308 -14.34 21.94 -2.02
CA LYS A 308 -12.92 22.37 -2.04
C LYS A 308 -11.98 21.19 -2.29
N GLY A 309 -12.52 19.98 -2.47
CA GLY A 309 -11.76 18.77 -2.70
C GLY A 309 -11.06 18.24 -1.45
N LYS A 310 -11.46 18.64 -0.25
CA LYS A 310 -10.98 18.05 1.02
C LYS A 310 -11.82 16.81 1.33
N THR A 311 -11.14 15.69 1.56
CA THR A 311 -11.76 14.45 2.03
C THR A 311 -11.94 14.47 3.55
N HIS A 312 -13.11 14.03 3.98
CA HIS A 312 -13.54 13.90 5.37
C HIS A 312 -13.96 12.45 5.63
N SER A 313 -13.86 12.02 6.88
CA SER A 313 -14.19 10.66 7.32
C SER A 313 -15.69 10.49 7.59
N ASP A 314 -16.14 9.26 7.83
CA ASP A 314 -17.49 8.96 8.30
C ASP A 314 -17.85 9.63 9.64
N SER A 315 -16.84 10.01 10.44
CA SER A 315 -17.04 10.71 11.71
C SER A 315 -17.33 12.21 11.56
N ASP A 316 -17.04 12.78 10.39
CA ASP A 316 -17.22 14.20 10.08
C ASP A 316 -18.64 14.46 9.56
N LEU A 317 -19.65 14.13 10.37
CA LEU A 317 -21.07 14.37 10.11
C LEU A 317 -21.59 15.54 10.97
N PRO A 318 -22.63 16.27 10.51
CA PRO A 318 -23.42 16.07 9.30
C PRO A 318 -22.78 16.63 8.03
N ILE A 319 -23.14 16.07 6.88
CA ILE A 319 -22.70 16.54 5.57
C ILE A 319 -23.62 17.67 5.11
N PRO A 320 -23.10 18.89 4.84
CA PRO A 320 -23.91 19.98 4.30
C PRO A 320 -24.52 19.61 2.94
N ASP A 321 -25.72 20.10 2.67
CA ASP A 321 -26.38 20.01 1.35
C ASP A 321 -26.68 18.58 0.85
N MET A 322 -26.72 17.59 1.75
CA MET A 322 -27.24 16.26 1.43
C MET A 322 -28.77 16.22 1.38
N THR A 323 -29.32 15.46 0.43
CA THR A 323 -30.77 15.34 0.24
C THR A 323 -31.43 14.21 1.02
N HIS A 324 -30.65 13.32 1.65
CA HIS A 324 -31.14 12.20 2.44
C HIS A 324 -30.54 12.18 3.85
N PRO A 325 -31.21 11.57 4.84
CA PRO A 325 -30.63 11.35 6.15
C PRO A 325 -29.39 10.46 6.05
N VAL A 326 -28.38 10.82 6.84
CA VAL A 326 -27.04 10.26 6.77
C VAL A 326 -26.71 9.53 8.05
N VAL A 327 -26.11 8.35 7.92
CA VAL A 327 -25.53 7.61 9.03
C VAL A 327 -24.07 7.29 8.68
N SER A 328 -23.17 7.39 9.65
CA SER A 328 -21.77 6.99 9.44
C SER A 328 -21.67 5.48 9.23
N ALA A 329 -20.71 5.04 8.40
CA ALA A 329 -20.40 3.63 8.24
C ALA A 329 -20.04 2.97 9.59
N GLY A 330 -19.33 3.68 10.47
CA GLY A 330 -19.03 3.22 11.83
C GLY A 330 -20.28 2.96 12.69
N GLN A 331 -21.26 3.85 12.67
CA GLN A 331 -22.53 3.64 13.39
C GLN A 331 -23.36 2.52 12.76
N ALA A 332 -23.43 2.47 11.43
CA ALA A 332 -24.14 1.41 10.72
C ALA A 332 -23.54 0.03 10.99
N ASN A 333 -22.21 -0.08 11.09
CA ASN A 333 -21.53 -1.33 11.41
C ASN A 333 -21.79 -1.79 12.86
N GLN A 334 -21.92 -0.85 13.81
CA GLN A 334 -22.35 -1.18 15.18
C GLN A 334 -23.79 -1.69 15.20
N CYS A 335 -24.70 -1.04 14.47
CA CYS A 335 -26.08 -1.51 14.31
C CYS A 335 -26.16 -2.89 13.67
N LEU A 336 -25.37 -3.13 12.62
CA LEU A 336 -25.25 -4.43 11.96
C LEU A 336 -24.75 -5.50 12.95
N THR A 337 -23.75 -5.19 13.77
CA THR A 337 -23.24 -6.10 14.81
C THR A 337 -24.33 -6.47 15.82
N GLN A 338 -25.11 -5.50 16.30
CA GLN A 338 -26.24 -5.75 17.21
C GLN A 338 -27.35 -6.59 16.54
N ALA A 339 -27.67 -6.30 15.28
CA ALA A 339 -28.67 -7.03 14.51
C ALA A 339 -28.31 -8.50 14.33
N LYS A 340 -27.04 -8.78 14.00
CA LYS A 340 -26.50 -10.16 13.90
C LYS A 340 -26.56 -10.90 15.24
N ALA A 341 -26.22 -10.22 16.34
CA ALA A 341 -26.26 -10.82 17.67
C ALA A 341 -27.70 -11.18 18.09
N LEU A 342 -28.69 -10.38 17.69
CA LEU A 342 -30.10 -10.65 17.94
C LEU A 342 -30.62 -11.83 17.10
N SER A 343 -30.29 -11.89 15.81
CA SER A 343 -30.70 -13.03 14.97
C SER A 343 -30.05 -14.34 15.45
N ALA A 344 -28.77 -14.32 15.83
CA ALA A 344 -28.09 -15.49 16.38
C ALA A 344 -28.78 -16.04 17.64
N LYS A 345 -29.24 -15.18 18.55
CA LYS A 345 -30.01 -15.60 19.75
C LYS A 345 -31.34 -16.26 19.41
N GLN A 346 -32.03 -15.78 18.37
CA GLN A 346 -33.30 -16.34 17.90
C GLN A 346 -33.09 -17.78 17.38
N TYR A 347 -32.06 -18.02 16.57
CA TYR A 347 -31.79 -19.35 16.00
C TYR A 347 -31.18 -20.33 16.99
N ALA A 348 -30.41 -19.86 17.98
CA ALA A 348 -29.92 -20.70 19.08
C ALA A 348 -31.04 -21.22 20.00
N SER A 349 -32.25 -20.66 19.90
CA SER A 349 -33.43 -21.10 20.66
C SER A 349 -34.33 -22.11 19.92
N GLN A 350 -34.01 -22.44 18.66
CA GLN A 350 -34.69 -23.48 17.87
C GLN A 350 -33.85 -24.77 17.86
N ASP A 351 -34.52 -25.93 18.00
CA ASP A 351 -33.91 -27.25 18.24
C ASP A 351 -32.77 -27.61 17.25
N GLU A 352 -31.74 -28.30 17.76
CA GLU A 352 -30.42 -28.49 17.15
C GLU A 352 -30.35 -29.35 15.87
N GLU A 353 -31.47 -29.88 15.34
CA GLU A 353 -31.43 -30.93 14.31
C GLU A 353 -31.34 -30.44 12.85
N ASP A 354 -31.56 -29.15 12.54
CA ASP A 354 -31.54 -28.62 11.16
C ASP A 354 -30.51 -27.48 10.90
N LEU A 355 -29.58 -27.24 11.83
CA LEU A 355 -28.61 -26.13 11.74
C LEU A 355 -27.39 -26.47 10.87
N ASN A 356 -27.57 -26.47 9.55
CA ASN A 356 -26.46 -26.18 8.64
C ASN A 356 -26.03 -24.71 8.82
N SER A 357 -25.13 -24.51 9.79
CA SER A 357 -24.63 -23.27 10.40
C SER A 357 -24.10 -22.17 9.44
N TYR A 358 -24.04 -22.41 8.14
CA TYR A 358 -23.45 -21.47 7.17
C TYR A 358 -24.49 -20.72 6.32
N GLU A 359 -25.66 -21.32 6.05
CA GLU A 359 -26.68 -20.69 5.19
C GLU A 359 -27.67 -19.81 5.98
N ASN A 360 -27.81 -20.03 7.29
CA ASN A 360 -28.74 -19.32 8.17
C ASN A 360 -28.07 -18.34 9.15
N SER A 361 -26.77 -18.06 8.97
CA SER A 361 -26.03 -17.11 9.82
C SER A 361 -25.79 -15.78 9.11
N ASP A 362 -26.08 -14.69 9.80
CA ASP A 362 -25.77 -13.32 9.34
C ASP A 362 -24.28 -12.97 9.57
N GLU A 363 -23.45 -13.93 10.01
CA GLU A 363 -22.08 -13.67 10.50
C GLU A 363 -21.19 -13.04 9.42
N TRP A 364 -21.30 -13.53 8.19
CA TRP A 364 -20.50 -13.09 7.03
C TRP A 364 -21.07 -11.84 6.33
N VAL A 365 -22.21 -11.31 6.76
CA VAL A 365 -22.83 -10.14 6.12
C VAL A 365 -22.12 -8.86 6.52
N THR A 366 -21.67 -8.07 5.55
CA THR A 366 -21.03 -6.77 5.71
C THR A 366 -21.91 -5.66 5.11
N LEU A 367 -21.47 -4.39 5.19
CA LEU A 367 -22.27 -3.24 4.72
C LEU A 367 -22.49 -3.26 3.19
N ASP A 368 -21.66 -3.98 2.45
CA ASP A 368 -21.72 -4.16 0.99
C ASP A 368 -22.74 -5.21 0.53
N ASN A 369 -23.21 -6.09 1.42
CA ASN A 369 -24.16 -7.16 1.08
C ASN A 369 -25.32 -7.28 2.09
N LEU A 370 -25.82 -6.15 2.58
CA LEU A 370 -26.95 -6.08 3.51
C LEU A 370 -28.25 -6.75 3.00
N SER A 371 -28.36 -6.97 1.69
CA SER A 371 -29.46 -7.77 1.11
C SER A 371 -29.50 -9.21 1.60
N SER A 372 -28.36 -9.74 2.05
CA SER A 372 -28.21 -11.11 2.56
C SER A 372 -28.63 -11.26 4.02
N LEU A 373 -29.04 -10.19 4.71
CA LEU A 373 -29.53 -10.27 6.07
C LEU A 373 -30.83 -11.07 6.17
N THR A 374 -30.93 -11.88 7.22
CA THR A 374 -32.20 -12.50 7.63
C THR A 374 -33.26 -11.42 7.90
N PRO A 375 -34.56 -11.71 7.74
CA PRO A 375 -35.63 -10.74 7.99
C PRO A 375 -35.57 -10.14 9.41
N THR A 376 -35.18 -10.95 10.40
CA THR A 376 -35.00 -10.53 11.79
C THR A 376 -33.86 -9.52 11.93
N ALA A 377 -32.68 -9.83 11.40
CA ALA A 377 -31.54 -8.91 11.46
C ALA A 377 -31.82 -7.63 10.67
N LYS A 378 -32.49 -7.73 9.51
CA LYS A 378 -32.87 -6.57 8.71
C LYS A 378 -33.79 -5.60 9.47
N ALA A 379 -34.80 -6.13 10.18
CA ALA A 379 -35.70 -5.32 11.01
C ALA A 379 -34.98 -4.68 12.20
N ALA A 380 -34.09 -5.44 12.87
CA ALA A 380 -33.29 -4.92 13.98
C ALA A 380 -32.33 -3.81 13.53
N MET A 381 -31.68 -3.98 12.38
CA MET A 381 -30.79 -2.97 11.81
C MET A 381 -31.53 -1.69 11.45
N ALA A 382 -32.70 -1.79 10.80
CA ALA A 382 -33.53 -0.63 10.47
C ALA A 382 -33.92 0.16 11.74
N SER A 383 -34.41 -0.53 12.78
CA SER A 383 -34.77 0.11 14.05
C SER A 383 -33.59 0.79 14.75
N CYS A 384 -32.40 0.19 14.69
CA CYS A 384 -31.19 0.80 15.23
C CYS A 384 -30.80 2.08 14.48
N LEU A 385 -30.90 2.08 13.15
CA LEU A 385 -30.56 3.24 12.32
C LEU A 385 -31.56 4.39 12.49
N ASP A 386 -32.86 4.08 12.61
CA ASP A 386 -33.89 5.10 12.92
C ASP A 386 -33.55 5.83 14.22
N GLN A 387 -33.09 5.10 15.24
CA GLN A 387 -32.65 5.68 16.51
C GLN A 387 -31.34 6.48 16.38
N VAL A 388 -30.40 6.03 15.55
CA VAL A 388 -29.17 6.80 15.26
C VAL A 388 -29.53 8.12 14.60
N ILE A 389 -30.47 8.15 13.65
CA ILE A 389 -30.90 9.38 12.99
C ILE A 389 -31.63 10.30 13.97
N ALA A 390 -32.45 9.75 14.85
CA ALA A 390 -33.19 10.52 15.84
C ALA A 390 -32.30 11.10 16.96
N THR A 391 -31.27 10.37 17.39
CA THR A 391 -30.47 10.70 18.60
C THR A 391 -29.02 11.08 18.32
N GLY A 392 -28.54 10.86 17.10
CA GLY A 392 -27.13 11.00 16.73
C GLY A 392 -26.22 9.89 17.26
N SER A 393 -26.76 8.85 17.92
CA SER A 393 -25.96 7.83 18.61
C SER A 393 -26.55 6.42 18.48
N VAL A 394 -25.66 5.41 18.49
CA VAL A 394 -26.10 4.01 18.44
C VAL A 394 -26.75 3.63 19.78
N PRO A 395 -27.95 3.03 19.77
CA PRO A 395 -28.61 2.55 20.98
C PRO A 395 -27.76 1.53 21.72
N LYS A 396 -27.82 1.56 23.05
CA LYS A 396 -27.24 0.48 23.86
C LYS A 396 -28.12 -0.77 23.75
N GLU A 397 -27.46 -1.91 23.62
CA GLU A 397 -28.10 -3.24 23.53
C GLU A 397 -29.12 -3.41 24.68
N GLY A 398 -30.38 -3.70 24.34
CA GLY A 398 -31.48 -3.90 25.31
C GLY A 398 -32.49 -2.75 25.47
N THR A 399 -32.39 -1.66 24.70
CA THR A 399 -33.32 -0.51 24.81
C THR A 399 -34.52 -0.58 23.83
N THR A 400 -34.65 -1.65 23.03
CA THR A 400 -35.79 -1.81 22.13
C THR A 400 -37.06 -2.13 22.91
N THR A 401 -37.85 -1.11 23.23
CA THR A 401 -39.28 -1.29 23.42
C THR A 401 -39.83 -1.67 22.06
N ALA A 402 -40.09 -2.96 21.84
CA ALA A 402 -40.92 -3.39 20.73
C ALA A 402 -42.26 -2.65 20.90
N THR A 403 -42.60 -1.76 19.96
CA THR A 403 -43.93 -1.19 19.90
C THR A 403 -44.88 -2.35 19.60
N ASP A 404 -45.57 -2.82 20.65
CA ASP A 404 -46.60 -3.83 20.57
C ASP A 404 -47.74 -3.31 19.65
N PRO A 405 -48.06 -3.96 18.53
CA PRO A 405 -49.16 -3.54 17.68
C PRO A 405 -50.55 -3.83 18.28
N SER A 406 -50.62 -4.31 19.53
CA SER A 406 -51.86 -4.66 20.22
C SER A 406 -52.20 -3.71 21.37
N ALA A 407 -52.33 -2.41 21.08
CA ALA A 407 -52.98 -1.47 21.98
C ALA A 407 -54.15 -0.79 21.26
N THR A 408 -55.31 -1.45 21.30
CA THR A 408 -56.61 -0.86 20.97
C THR A 408 -56.82 0.42 21.79
N PRO A 409 -57.20 1.56 21.17
CA PRO A 409 -57.50 2.78 21.91
C PRO A 409 -58.76 2.56 22.76
N SER A 410 -58.61 2.64 24.08
CA SER A 410 -59.75 2.72 25.00
C SER A 410 -60.32 4.14 24.99
N PRO A 411 -61.65 4.35 24.88
CA PRO A 411 -62.23 5.68 24.76
C PRO A 411 -62.48 6.34 26.12
N SER A 412 -62.39 7.68 26.11
CA SER A 412 -62.94 8.66 27.05
C SER A 412 -62.45 8.70 28.50
N ALA A 413 -61.76 9.80 28.82
CA ALA A 413 -62.13 10.61 29.99
C ALA A 413 -62.37 12.05 29.50
N GLU A 414 -63.63 12.43 29.56
CA GLU A 414 -64.22 13.72 29.24
C GLU A 414 -63.64 14.81 30.15
N ALA A 415 -63.25 15.94 29.55
CA ALA A 415 -62.80 17.12 30.28
C ALA A 415 -64.02 17.92 30.75
N GLU A 416 -64.22 18.00 32.07
CA GLU A 416 -65.15 18.95 32.69
C GLU A 416 -64.38 20.21 33.16
N PRO A 417 -64.93 21.43 32.99
CA PRO A 417 -64.15 22.67 33.05
C PRO A 417 -63.95 23.14 34.50
N THR A 418 -62.73 23.60 34.81
CA THR A 418 -62.44 24.24 36.11
C THR A 418 -62.92 25.69 36.10
N ALA A 419 -63.77 26.00 37.07
CA ALA A 419 -64.37 27.30 37.30
C ALA A 419 -63.36 28.39 37.72
N THR A 420 -63.60 29.60 37.21
CA THR A 420 -63.05 30.87 37.69
C THR A 420 -63.54 31.18 39.10
N GLN A 421 -62.65 31.49 40.04
CA GLN A 421 -62.98 32.35 41.18
C GLN A 421 -61.79 33.26 41.55
N SER A 422 -62.04 34.56 41.40
CA SER A 422 -61.20 35.68 41.79
C SER A 422 -61.05 35.79 43.31
N ALA A 423 -59.90 36.29 43.77
CA ALA A 423 -59.78 36.97 45.06
C ALA A 423 -59.02 38.29 44.89
N GLN A 424 -59.59 39.31 45.51
CA GLN A 424 -59.44 40.76 45.38
C GLN A 424 -58.29 41.32 46.28
N PRO A 425 -57.85 42.60 46.14
CA PRO A 425 -56.56 43.08 46.66
C PRO A 425 -56.65 43.86 48.00
N ALA A 426 -55.50 44.00 48.67
CA ALA A 426 -55.07 45.05 49.61
C ALA A 426 -53.60 44.72 49.99
N ALA A 427 -52.61 45.62 50.13
CA ALA A 427 -52.55 47.07 50.22
C ALA A 427 -51.21 47.56 49.64
#